data_AF-A0A497RHN2-F1
#
_entry.id   AF-A0A497RHN2-F1
#
_cell.length_a   1.000
_cell.length_b   1.000
_cell.length_c   1.000
_cell.angle_alpha   90.00
_cell.angle_beta   90.00
_cell.angle_gamma   90.00
#
_symmetry.space_group_name_H-M   'P 1'
#
loop_
_entity.id
_entity.type
_entity.pdbx_description
1 polymer ?
#
loop_
_entity_poly.entity_id
_entity_poly.type
_entity_poly.pdbx_seq_one_letter_code
_entity_poly.pdbx_strand_id
1 'polypeptide(L)'
;MISLEEYKRAYREIRKEEERRGFLIHLTVYLFVNAMLIAINLTYTPKKIWFFYPLFGWGIGVTMHYLFGWIRYLRKGRQKLSVEQERNVEKINNHNIVLTLPQNFISL
;
A
#
# COMPACT_ATOMS: atom_id res chain seq x y z
N MET A 1 -20.59 -17.15 17.28
CA MET A 1 -19.77 -15.98 17.64
C MET A 1 -18.67 -15.87 16.60
N ILE A 2 -18.62 -14.78 15.83
CA ILE A 2 -17.55 -14.60 14.84
C ILE A 2 -16.22 -14.53 15.62
N SER A 3 -15.21 -15.31 15.24
CA SER A 3 -13.93 -15.29 15.97
C SER A 3 -13.22 -13.95 15.77
N LEU A 4 -12.50 -13.47 16.79
CA LEU A 4 -11.78 -12.19 16.72
C LEU A 4 -10.83 -12.12 15.51
N GLU A 5 -10.24 -13.25 15.14
CA GLU A 5 -9.33 -13.36 14.00
C GLU A 5 -10.04 -13.26 12.64
N GLU A 6 -11.25 -13.79 12.55
CA GLU A 6 -12.10 -13.71 11.36
C GLU A 6 -12.62 -12.29 11.15
N TYR A 7 -13.02 -11.61 12.22
CA TYR A 7 -13.35 -10.17 12.20
C TYR A 7 -12.17 -9.31 11.72
N LYS A 8 -10.96 -9.53 12.27
CA LYS A 8 -9.74 -8.82 11.85
C LYS A 8 -9.35 -9.09 10.40
N ARG A 9 -9.62 -10.30 9.86
CA ARG A 9 -9.37 -10.62 8.44
C ARG A 9 -10.31 -9.83 7.54
N ALA A 10 -11.63 -9.92 7.77
CA ALA A 10 -12.63 -9.19 7.00
C ALA A 10 -12.38 -7.67 7.04
N TYR A 11 -12.11 -7.12 8.22
CA TYR A 11 -11.82 -5.69 8.38
C TYR A 11 -10.58 -5.25 7.58
N ARG A 12 -9.53 -6.07 7.53
CA ARG A 12 -8.30 -5.76 6.75
C ARG A 12 -8.52 -5.79 5.25
N GLU A 13 -9.43 -6.63 4.76
CA GLU A 13 -9.75 -6.72 3.34
C GLU A 13 -10.58 -5.52 2.89
N ILE A 14 -11.65 -5.20 3.64
CA ILE A 14 -12.51 -4.03 3.39
C ILE A 14 -11.66 -2.75 3.39
N ARG A 15 -10.78 -2.58 4.39
CA ARG A 15 -9.96 -1.36 4.49
C ARG A 15 -8.99 -1.18 3.32
N LYS A 16 -8.46 -2.28 2.75
CA LYS A 16 -7.60 -2.22 1.56
C LYS A 16 -8.39 -1.80 0.32
N GLU A 17 -9.63 -2.25 0.19
CA GLU A 17 -10.49 -1.88 -0.92
C GLU A 17 -10.92 -0.42 -0.83
N GLU A 18 -11.24 0.06 0.37
CA GLU A 18 -11.56 1.46 0.65
C GLU A 18 -10.38 2.38 0.34
N GLU A 19 -9.16 2.03 0.75
CA GLU A 19 -7.94 2.79 0.45
C GLU A 19 -7.74 2.93 -1.08
N ARG A 20 -7.99 1.86 -1.85
CA ARG A 20 -7.91 1.89 -3.32
C ARG A 20 -9.02 2.74 -3.96
N ARG A 21 -10.26 2.61 -3.48
CA ARG A 21 -11.40 3.38 -3.98
C ARG A 21 -11.24 4.87 -3.69
N GLY A 22 -10.83 5.22 -2.46
CA GLY A 22 -10.56 6.59 -2.07
C GLY A 22 -9.51 7.26 -2.96
N PHE A 23 -8.45 6.53 -3.34
CA PHE A 23 -7.45 7.01 -4.28
C PHE A 23 -8.02 7.28 -5.68
N LEU A 24 -8.78 6.33 -6.24
CA LEU A 24 -9.38 6.50 -7.57
C LEU A 24 -10.32 7.71 -7.62
N ILE A 25 -11.13 7.92 -6.57
CA ILE A 25 -12.01 9.10 -6.46
C ILE A 25 -11.18 10.39 -6.46
N HIS A 26 -10.11 10.46 -5.66
CA HIS A 26 -9.25 11.65 -5.63
C HIS A 26 -8.60 11.93 -6.99
N LEU A 27 -8.13 10.89 -7.68
CA LEU A 27 -7.56 11.02 -9.01
C LEU A 27 -8.59 11.51 -10.03
N THR A 28 -9.80 10.93 -10.02
CA THR A 28 -10.89 11.35 -10.91
C THR A 28 -11.28 12.81 -10.67
N VAL A 29 -11.49 13.20 -9.41
CA VAL A 29 -11.81 14.59 -9.06
C VAL A 29 -10.68 15.53 -9.49
N TYR A 30 -9.42 15.16 -9.25
CA TYR A 30 -8.27 15.94 -9.68
C TYR A 30 -8.25 16.16 -11.20
N LEU A 31 -8.47 15.11 -12.00
CA LEU A 31 -8.49 15.22 -13.46
C LEU A 31 -9.66 16.08 -13.95
N PHE A 32 -10.86 15.88 -13.40
CA PHE A 32 -12.05 16.65 -13.78
C PHE A 32 -11.91 18.14 -13.46
N VAL A 33 -11.46 18.46 -12.25
CA VAL A 33 -11.27 19.86 -11.83
C VAL A 33 -10.21 20.53 -12.71
N ASN A 34 -9.07 19.88 -12.96
CA ASN A 34 -8.04 20.46 -13.82
C ASN A 34 -8.48 20.62 -15.28
N ALA A 35 -9.20 19.65 -15.84
CA ALA A 35 -9.78 19.78 -17.18
C ALA A 35 -10.75 20.97 -17.27
N MET A 36 -11.59 21.16 -16.25
CA MET A 36 -12.49 22.31 -16.16
C MET A 36 -11.71 23.64 -16.06
N LEU A 37 -10.67 23.70 -15.23
CA LEU A 37 -9.85 24.92 -15.09
C LEU A 37 -9.09 25.26 -16.37
N ILE A 38 -8.59 24.25 -17.09
CA ILE A 38 -7.97 24.43 -18.42
C ILE A 38 -9.00 25.01 -19.40
N ALA A 39 -10.20 24.44 -19.46
CA ALA A 39 -11.26 24.92 -20.34
C ALA A 39 -11.64 26.38 -20.02
N ILE A 40 -11.80 26.72 -18.74
CA ILE A 40 -12.08 28.09 -18.30
C ILE A 40 -10.92 29.03 -18.69
N ASN A 41 -9.68 28.64 -18.45
CA ASN A 41 -8.52 29.47 -18.75
C ASN A 41 -8.43 29.80 -20.24
N LEU A 42 -8.58 28.79 -21.10
CA LEU A 42 -8.53 28.96 -22.56
C LEU A 42 -9.72 29.74 -23.11
N THR A 43 -10.89 29.64 -22.47
CA THR A 43 -12.11 30.34 -22.91
C THR A 43 -12.14 31.81 -22.47
N TYR A 44 -11.84 32.09 -21.20
CA TYR A 44 -12.05 33.42 -20.62
C TYR A 44 -10.78 34.28 -20.57
N THR A 45 -9.60 33.66 -20.51
CA THR A 45 -8.34 34.43 -20.40
C THR A 45 -7.18 33.72 -21.10
N PRO A 46 -7.26 33.46 -22.42
CA PRO A 46 -6.23 32.71 -23.14
C PRO A 46 -4.85 33.37 -23.12
N LYS A 47 -4.80 34.70 -22.92
CA LYS A 47 -3.56 35.47 -22.82
C LYS A 47 -2.80 35.29 -21.49
N LYS A 48 -3.45 34.73 -20.45
CA LYS A 48 -2.82 34.47 -19.15
C LYS A 48 -3.05 33.03 -18.73
N ILE A 49 -2.01 32.21 -18.77
CA ILE A 49 -2.12 30.78 -18.47
C ILE A 49 -2.01 30.54 -16.96
N TRP A 50 -3.13 30.68 -16.25
CA TRP A 50 -3.16 30.52 -14.79
C TRP A 50 -3.48 29.09 -14.32
N PHE A 51 -3.96 28.20 -15.20
CA PHE A 51 -4.31 26.83 -14.81
C PHE A 51 -3.10 26.01 -14.31
N PHE A 52 -1.87 26.41 -14.65
CA PHE A 52 -0.66 25.74 -14.19
C PHE A 52 -0.47 25.78 -12.67
N TYR A 53 -0.90 26.85 -12.00
CA TYR A 53 -0.75 26.98 -10.55
C TYR A 53 -1.54 25.91 -9.77
N PRO A 54 -2.86 25.72 -10.01
CA PRO A 54 -3.59 24.64 -9.36
C PRO A 54 -3.14 23.25 -9.82
N LEU A 55 -2.76 23.09 -11.10
CA LEU A 55 -2.25 21.83 -11.64
C LEU A 55 -0.98 21.38 -10.90
N PHE A 56 0.04 22.24 -10.79
CA PHE A 56 1.28 21.89 -10.10
C PHE A 56 1.13 21.91 -8.58
N GLY A 57 0.44 22.90 -8.03
CA GLY A 57 0.28 23.04 -6.58
C GLY A 57 -0.41 21.82 -5.96
N TRP A 58 -1.57 21.44 -6.50
CA TRP A 58 -2.31 20.28 -5.98
C TRP A 58 -1.79 18.96 -6.54
N GLY A 59 -1.29 18.95 -7.77
CA GLY A 59 -0.73 17.75 -8.41
C GLY A 59 0.45 17.17 -7.66
N ILE A 60 1.33 18.02 -7.11
CA ILE A 60 2.45 17.57 -6.27
C ILE A 60 1.93 16.90 -4.99
N GLY A 61 0.93 17.48 -4.33
CA GLY A 61 0.35 16.93 -3.11
C GLY A 61 -0.28 15.54 -3.32
N VAL A 62 -1.06 15.38 -4.39
CA VAL A 62 -1.67 14.09 -4.76
C VAL A 62 -0.61 13.05 -5.13
N THR A 63 0.40 13.45 -5.91
CA THR A 63 1.50 12.57 -6.32
C THR A 63 2.31 12.08 -5.13
N MET A 64 2.63 12.97 -4.19
CA MET A 64 3.36 12.60 -2.96
C MET A 64 2.54 11.66 -2.09
N HIS A 65 1.25 11.91 -1.91
CA HIS A 65 0.38 11.03 -1.15
C HIS A 65 0.38 9.59 -1.72
N TYR A 66 0.28 9.46 -3.04
CA TYR A 66 0.36 8.17 -3.73
C TYR A 66 1.74 7.51 -3.56
N LEU A 67 2.82 8.26 -3.79
CA LEU A 67 4.18 7.74 -3.72
C LEU A 67 4.51 7.22 -2.32
N PHE A 68 4.15 7.95 -1.27
CA PHE A 68 4.35 7.50 0.11
C PHE A 68 3.51 6.26 0.44
N GLY A 69 2.25 6.19 -0.02
CA GLY A 69 1.41 4.99 0.13
C GLY A 69 2.03 3.76 -0.56
N TRP A 70 2.48 3.93 -1.80
CA TRP A 70 3.13 2.89 -2.59
C TRP A 70 4.44 2.40 -1.97
N ILE A 71 5.32 3.33 -1.55
CA ILE A 71 6.57 3.00 -0.83
C ILE A 71 6.26 2.20 0.44
N ARG A 72 5.23 2.59 1.19
CA ARG A 72 4.82 1.88 2.41
C ARG A 72 4.32 0.47 2.10
N TYR A 73 3.57 0.30 1.03
CA TYR A 73 3.11 -1.01 0.53
C TYR A 73 4.30 -1.91 0.17
N LEU A 74 5.25 -1.42 -0.63
CA LEU A 74 6.45 -2.15 -1.02
C LEU A 74 7.31 -2.55 0.19
N ARG A 75 7.52 -1.63 1.15
CA ARG A 75 8.29 -1.89 2.37
C ARG A 75 7.67 -3.01 3.21
N LYS A 76 6.34 -3.02 3.32
CA LYS A 76 5.59 -4.06 4.06
C LYS A 76 5.70 -5.43 3.38
N GLY A 77 5.77 -5.47 2.06
CA GLY A 77 6.03 -6.71 1.30
C GLY A 77 7.42 -7.28 1.60
N ARG A 78 8.47 -6.44 1.53
CA ARG A 78 9.85 -6.85 1.83
C ARG A 78 10.03 -7.37 3.25
N GLN A 79 9.42 -6.71 4.24
CA GLN A 79 9.49 -7.13 5.64
C GLN A 79 8.82 -8.51 5.87
N LYS A 80 7.72 -8.81 5.18
CA LYS A 80 7.07 -10.12 5.30
C LYS A 80 7.94 -11.24 4.72
N LEU A 81 8.63 -10.96 3.62
CA LEU A 81 9.54 -11.92 3.00
C LEU A 81 10.74 -12.23 3.91
N SER A 82 11.36 -11.21 4.51
CA SER A 82 12.48 -11.43 5.43
C SER A 82 12.08 -12.25 6.66
N VAL A 83 10.92 -11.94 7.27
CA VAL A 83 10.40 -12.71 8.41
C VAL A 83 10.04 -14.14 8.02
N GLU A 84 9.48 -14.36 6.82
CA GLU A 84 9.20 -15.71 6.32
C GLU A 84 10.49 -16.50 6.07
N GLN A 85 11.52 -15.86 5.53
CA GLN A 85 12.84 -16.47 5.35
C GLN A 85 13.47 -16.87 6.69
N GLU A 86 13.48 -15.97 7.68
CA GLU A 86 13.99 -16.26 9.03
C GLU A 86 13.26 -17.45 9.66
N ARG A 87 11.92 -17.48 9.58
CA ARG A 87 11.13 -18.61 10.08
C ARG A 87 11.45 -19.93 9.36
N ASN A 88 11.68 -19.90 8.05
CA ASN A 88 12.02 -21.10 7.29
C ASN A 88 13.43 -21.60 7.63
N VAL A 89 14.39 -20.69 7.81
CA VAL A 89 15.74 -21.03 8.30
C VAL A 89 15.67 -21.64 9.70
N GLU A 90 14.87 -21.07 10.60
CA GLU A 90 14.68 -21.59 11.95
C GLU A 90 14.06 -22.99 11.95
N LYS A 91 13.02 -23.21 11.13
CA LYS A 91 12.43 -24.56 10.96
C LYS A 91 13.44 -25.58 10.46
N ILE A 92 14.26 -25.22 9.47
CA ILE A 92 15.30 -26.10 8.93
C ILE A 92 16.35 -26.39 9.99
N ASN A 93 16.79 -25.37 10.73
CA ASN A 93 17.78 -25.54 11.79
C ASN A 93 17.23 -26.46 12.90
N ASN A 94 16.01 -26.23 13.37
CA ASN A 94 15.37 -27.08 14.38
C ASN A 94 15.20 -28.52 13.88
N HIS A 95 14.84 -28.72 12.60
CA HIS A 95 14.75 -30.05 12.02
C HIS A 95 16.11 -30.75 11.96
N ASN A 96 17.17 -30.05 11.53
CA ASN A 96 18.53 -30.57 11.50
C ASN A 96 19.05 -30.93 12.90
N ILE A 97 18.75 -30.11 13.91
CA ILE A 97 19.09 -30.39 15.30
C ILE A 97 18.49 -31.73 15.72
N VAL A 98 17.20 -31.96 15.46
CA VAL A 98 16.51 -33.22 15.79
C VAL A 98 17.13 -34.43 15.10
N LEU A 99 17.57 -34.30 13.84
CA LEU A 99 18.24 -35.39 13.10
C LEU A 99 19.65 -35.71 13.60
N THR A 100 20.29 -34.77 14.30
CA THR A 100 21.64 -34.95 14.87
C THR A 100 21.63 -35.37 16.35
N LEU A 101 20.46 -35.41 17.00
CA LEU A 101 20.35 -35.85 18.39
C LEU A 101 20.51 -37.38 18.51
N PRO A 102 21.19 -37.86 19.55
CA PRO A 102 21.28 -39.29 19.79
C PRO A 102 19.87 -39.82 20.17
N GLN A 103 19.49 -41.00 19.64
CA GLN A 103 18.10 -41.52 19.62
C GLN A 103 17.43 -41.62 21.00
N ASN A 104 18.23 -41.69 22.07
CA ASN A 104 17.83 -41.70 23.47
C ASN A 104 17.29 -40.35 24.00
N PHE A 105 17.37 -39.26 23.23
CA PHE A 105 16.82 -37.94 23.60
C PHE A 105 15.41 -37.66 23.04
N ILE A 106 14.93 -38.46 22.08
CA ILE A 106 13.66 -38.22 21.36
C ILE A 106 12.48 -38.96 22.00
N SER A 107 12.75 -39.91 22.91
CA SER A 107 11.77 -40.85 23.48
C SER A 107 11.33 -40.56 24.93
N LEU A 108 11.48 -39.32 25.40
CA LEU A 108 11.17 -38.86 26.77
C LEU A 108 10.19 -37.70 26.73
#